data_AF-A0A5Q2N488-F1
#
_entry.id   AF-A0A5Q2N488-F1
#
_cell.length_a   1.000
_cell.length_b   1.000
_cell.length_c   1.000
_cell.angle_alpha   90.00
_cell.angle_beta   90.00
_cell.angle_gamma   90.00
#
_symmetry.space_group_name_H-M   'P 1'
#
loop_
_entity.id
_entity.type
_entity.pdbx_description
1 polymer ?
#
loop_
_entity_poly.entity_id
_entity_poly.type
_entity_poly.pdbx_seq_one_letter_code
_entity_poly.pdbx_strand_id
1 'polypeptide(L)'
;MIRTELMLSIASARERVPFPTFLEILFLELAFEFIRESALRIPNVIGPTIGIVGAIIIGQAVVEAGIVSPIVIVVLAITVLAGFSIPYYTLTFSIRILRLFFIALASAFGFFGIVVGLLLLGHHLVSLKSMGVPFLSPVSPLRPGNADVILRPIPFMQERRPTFMGLLNKQKQSLVQRPWDVNTPTEIQLLQPYTKSSKKLHSKRKKA
;
A
#
# COMPACT_ATOMS: atom_id res chain seq x y z
N MET A 1 2.31 31.71 -6.27
CA MET A 1 1.18 32.01 -7.16
C MET A 1 1.25 31.08 -8.36
N ILE A 2 0.17 30.35 -8.66
CA ILE A 2 0.09 29.56 -9.90
C ILE A 2 0.02 30.54 -11.08
N ARG A 3 0.68 30.24 -12.21
CA ARG A 3 0.65 31.09 -13.40
C ARG A 3 -0.78 31.19 -13.94
N THR A 4 -1.24 32.41 -14.20
CA THR A 4 -2.62 32.69 -14.64
C THR A 4 -3.00 31.92 -15.91
N GLU A 5 -2.05 31.75 -16.83
CA GLU A 5 -2.20 30.96 -18.06
C GLU A 5 -2.62 29.51 -17.78
N LEU A 6 -2.04 28.88 -16.74
CA LEU A 6 -2.39 27.51 -16.35
C LEU A 6 -3.80 27.43 -15.80
N MET A 7 -4.22 28.40 -14.98
CA MET A 7 -5.59 28.45 -14.46
C MET A 7 -6.62 28.61 -15.58
N LEU A 8 -6.36 29.49 -16.55
CA LEU A 8 -7.22 29.71 -17.72
C LEU A 8 -7.29 28.47 -18.61
N SER A 9 -6.16 27.78 -18.82
CA SER A 9 -6.12 26.51 -19.55
C SER A 9 -6.94 25.43 -18.85
N ILE A 10 -6.84 25.32 -17.52
CA ILE A 10 -7.62 24.35 -16.73
C ILE A 10 -9.12 24.66 -16.79
N ALA A 11 -9.50 25.92 -16.64
CA ALA A 11 -10.90 26.35 -16.68
C ALA A 11 -11.53 26.06 -18.05
N SER A 12 -10.87 26.47 -19.14
CA SER A 12 -11.34 26.24 -20.51
C SER A 12 -11.41 24.77 -20.89
N ALA A 13 -10.51 23.93 -20.38
CA ALA A 13 -10.53 22.49 -20.60
C ALA A 13 -11.73 21.79 -19.92
N ARG A 14 -12.28 22.38 -18.85
CA ARG A 14 -13.43 21.83 -18.11
C ARG A 14 -14.77 22.37 -18.61
N GLU A 15 -14.79 23.59 -19.13
CA GLU A 15 -15.99 24.23 -19.68
C GLU A 15 -16.53 23.51 -20.93
N ARG A 16 -15.65 22.88 -21.70
CA ARG A 16 -16.02 22.14 -22.93
C ARG A 16 -16.61 20.76 -22.67
N VAL A 17 -16.57 20.26 -21.43
CA VAL A 17 -16.94 18.89 -21.09
C VAL A 17 -18.39 18.86 -20.57
N PRO A 18 -19.29 18.07 -21.18
CA PRO A 18 -20.71 18.10 -20.85
C PRO A 18 -21.06 17.35 -19.56
N PHE A 19 -20.19 16.46 -19.09
CA PHE A 19 -20.44 15.60 -17.94
C PHE A 19 -19.85 16.18 -16.64
N PRO A 20 -20.51 15.97 -15.49
CA PRO A 20 -19.90 16.24 -14.20
C PRO A 20 -18.72 15.28 -13.97
N THR A 21 -17.71 15.77 -13.25
CA THR A 21 -16.47 15.02 -12.99
C THR A 21 -16.65 13.67 -12.31
N PHE A 22 -17.72 13.48 -11.53
CA PHE A 22 -18.06 12.16 -11.00
C PHE A 22 -18.30 11.13 -12.13
N LEU A 23 -19.07 11.50 -13.16
CA LEU A 23 -19.34 10.61 -14.29
C LEU A 23 -18.10 10.42 -15.18
N GLU A 24 -17.32 11.49 -15.42
CA GLU A 24 -16.03 11.40 -16.12
C GLU A 24 -15.13 10.33 -15.49
N ILE A 25 -14.97 10.39 -14.17
CA ILE A 25 -14.15 9.46 -13.40
C ILE A 25 -14.73 8.04 -13.43
N LEU A 26 -16.05 7.90 -13.23
CA LEU A 26 -16.70 6.60 -13.17
C LEU A 26 -16.57 5.83 -14.50
N PHE A 27 -16.79 6.49 -15.64
CA PHE A 27 -16.67 5.86 -16.95
C PHE A 27 -15.24 5.39 -17.22
N LEU A 28 -14.25 6.24 -16.94
CA LEU A 28 -12.85 5.88 -17.16
C LEU A 28 -12.34 4.83 -16.18
N GLU A 29 -12.72 4.87 -14.90
CA GLU A 29 -12.40 3.81 -13.94
C GLU A 29 -12.94 2.45 -14.40
N LEU A 30 -14.20 2.39 -14.85
CA LEU A 30 -14.78 1.16 -15.38
C LEU A 30 -14.07 0.69 -16.66
N ALA A 31 -13.73 1.62 -17.56
CA ALA A 31 -12.99 1.29 -18.78
C ALA A 31 -11.61 0.68 -18.46
N PHE A 32 -10.87 1.28 -17.53
CA PHE A 32 -9.58 0.74 -17.08
C PHE A 32 -9.72 -0.61 -16.37
N GLU A 33 -10.80 -0.81 -15.62
CA GLU A 33 -11.07 -2.08 -14.96
C GLU A 33 -11.33 -3.19 -16.00
N PHE A 34 -12.14 -2.91 -17.03
CA PHE A 34 -12.37 -3.86 -18.12
C PHE A 34 -11.11 -4.18 -18.91
N ILE A 35 -10.28 -3.17 -19.21
CA ILE A 35 -8.98 -3.39 -19.87
C ILE A 35 -8.12 -4.32 -19.01
N ARG A 36 -8.03 -4.05 -17.71
CA ARG A 36 -7.19 -4.82 -16.80
C ARG A 36 -7.67 -6.25 -16.63
N GLU A 37 -8.97 -6.46 -16.46
CA GLU A 37 -9.53 -7.80 -16.28
C GLU A 37 -9.41 -8.64 -17.56
N SER A 38 -9.54 -7.99 -18.72
CA SER A 38 -9.27 -8.62 -20.02
C SER A 38 -7.80 -9.00 -20.14
N ALA A 39 -6.87 -8.08 -19.83
CA ALA A 39 -5.44 -8.31 -19.93
C ALA A 39 -4.94 -9.44 -19.02
N LEU A 40 -5.56 -9.61 -17.84
CA LEU A 40 -5.22 -10.67 -16.88
C LEU A 40 -5.77 -12.06 -17.28
N ARG A 41 -6.87 -12.10 -18.02
CA ARG A 41 -7.55 -13.36 -18.40
C ARG A 41 -7.02 -13.95 -19.71
N ILE A 42 -6.37 -13.13 -20.53
CA ILE A 42 -5.79 -13.50 -21.81
C ILE A 42 -4.35 -14.03 -21.58
N PRO A 43 -3.81 -14.94 -22.43
CA PRO A 43 -2.43 -15.41 -22.30
C PRO A 43 -1.40 -14.28 -22.17
N ASN A 44 -0.42 -14.49 -21.27
CA ASN A 44 0.58 -13.49 -20.89
C ASN A 44 1.38 -12.88 -22.04
N VAL A 45 1.47 -13.56 -23.20
CA VAL A 45 2.20 -13.08 -24.38
C VAL A 45 1.49 -11.91 -25.07
N ILE A 46 0.16 -11.84 -24.97
CA ILE A 46 -0.66 -10.84 -25.69
C ILE A 46 -1.46 -9.92 -24.74
N GLY A 47 -1.63 -10.31 -23.47
CA GLY A 47 -2.33 -9.51 -22.45
C GLY A 47 -1.77 -8.08 -22.30
N PRO A 48 -0.44 -7.88 -22.18
CA PRO A 48 0.16 -6.54 -22.10
C PRO A 48 -0.13 -5.69 -23.34
N THR A 49 -0.08 -6.27 -24.54
CA THR A 49 -0.35 -5.55 -25.80
C THR A 49 -1.78 -5.02 -25.84
N ILE A 50 -2.76 -5.85 -25.47
CA ILE A 50 -4.17 -5.44 -25.40
C ILE A 50 -4.37 -4.35 -24.34
N GLY A 51 -3.68 -4.46 -23.20
CA GLY A 51 -3.68 -3.44 -22.15
C GLY A 51 -3.21 -2.08 -22.65
N ILE A 52 -2.09 -2.04 -23.37
CA ILE A 52 -1.50 -0.80 -23.91
C ILE A 52 -2.41 -0.22 -25.00
N VAL A 53 -2.82 -1.04 -25.97
CA VAL A 53 -3.66 -0.61 -27.09
C VAL A 53 -5.01 -0.10 -26.59
N GLY A 54 -5.65 -0.80 -25.66
CA GLY A 54 -6.92 -0.38 -25.07
C GLY A 54 -6.81 0.95 -24.31
N ALA A 55 -5.77 1.12 -23.50
CA ALA A 55 -5.56 2.36 -22.75
C ALA A 55 -5.32 3.57 -23.67
N ILE A 56 -4.52 3.41 -24.73
CA ILE A 56 -4.23 4.50 -25.68
C ILE A 56 -5.49 4.87 -26.47
N ILE A 57 -6.19 3.88 -27.05
CA ILE A 57 -7.38 4.13 -27.86
C ILE A 57 -8.49 4.79 -27.05
N ILE A 58 -8.79 4.27 -25.84
CA ILE A 58 -9.83 4.87 -24.99
C ILE A 58 -9.40 6.27 -24.54
N GLY A 59 -8.14 6.44 -24.12
CA GLY A 59 -7.62 7.73 -23.68
C GLY A 59 -7.72 8.81 -24.76
N GLN A 60 -7.34 8.48 -26.01
CA GLN A 60 -7.42 9.42 -27.14
C GLN A 60 -8.87 9.70 -27.55
N ALA A 61 -9.68 8.65 -27.73
CA ALA A 61 -11.05 8.80 -28.22
C ALA A 61 -11.90 9.68 -27.29
N VAL A 62 -11.73 9.54 -25.98
CA VAL A 62 -12.51 10.30 -25.00
C VAL A 62 -12.11 11.79 -24.96
N VAL A 63 -10.82 12.11 -25.18
CA VAL A 63 -10.34 13.50 -25.32
C VAL A 63 -10.85 14.13 -26.62
N GLU A 64 -10.72 13.42 -27.73
CA GLU A 64 -11.16 13.91 -29.04
C GLU A 64 -12.68 14.12 -29.11
N ALA A 65 -13.45 13.23 -28.48
CA ALA A 65 -14.89 13.38 -28.35
C ALA A 65 -15.32 14.49 -27.38
N GLY A 66 -14.39 15.09 -26.63
CA GLY A 66 -14.69 16.13 -25.64
C GLY A 66 -15.53 15.63 -24.44
N ILE A 67 -15.55 14.32 -24.20
CA ILE A 67 -16.39 13.68 -23.17
C ILE A 67 -15.76 13.77 -21.79
N VAL A 68 -14.43 13.80 -21.70
CA VAL A 68 -13.68 13.93 -20.44
C VAL A 68 -12.59 14.98 -20.56
N SER A 69 -12.38 15.73 -19.49
CA SER A 69 -11.31 16.72 -19.42
C SER A 69 -9.92 16.06 -19.40
N PRO A 70 -8.94 16.60 -20.14
CA PRO A 70 -7.57 16.07 -20.14
C PRO A 70 -6.94 15.99 -18.74
N ILE A 71 -7.32 16.88 -17.83
CA ILE A 71 -6.80 16.92 -16.45
C ILE A 71 -7.28 15.72 -15.65
N VAL A 72 -8.56 15.34 -15.78
CA VAL A 72 -9.10 14.15 -15.12
C VAL A 72 -8.39 12.89 -15.61
N ILE A 73 -8.08 12.81 -16.91
CA ILE A 73 -7.33 11.69 -17.48
C ILE A 73 -5.91 11.60 -16.89
N VAL A 74 -5.21 12.72 -16.73
CA VAL A 74 -3.87 12.72 -16.11
C VAL A 74 -3.94 12.20 -14.66
N VAL A 75 -4.89 12.69 -13.86
CA VAL A 75 -5.08 12.24 -12.47
C VAL A 75 -5.41 10.75 -12.41
N LEU A 76 -6.26 10.25 -13.31
CA LEU A 76 -6.61 8.84 -13.41
C LEU A 76 -5.43 7.99 -13.84
N ALA A 77 -4.64 8.42 -14.83
CA ALA A 77 -3.46 7.68 -15.29
C ALA A 77 -2.45 7.47 -14.15
N ILE A 78 -2.17 8.51 -13.36
CA ILE A 78 -1.31 8.41 -12.18
C ILE A 78 -1.90 7.41 -11.17
N THR A 79 -3.22 7.48 -10.93
CA THR A 79 -3.92 6.62 -9.96
C THR A 79 -3.91 5.14 -10.38
N VAL A 80 -4.11 4.86 -11.66
CA VAL A 80 -4.04 3.50 -12.24
C VAL A 80 -2.62 2.96 -12.15
N LEU A 81 -1.62 3.77 -12.55
CA LEU A 81 -0.21 3.39 -12.48
C LEU A 81 0.25 3.12 -11.04
N ALA A 82 -0.13 3.97 -10.09
CA ALA A 82 0.13 3.75 -8.67
C ALA A 82 -0.46 2.43 -8.16
N GLY A 83 -1.60 2.00 -8.72
CA GLY A 83 -2.22 0.72 -8.41
C GLY A 83 -1.36 -0.50 -8.75
N PHE A 84 -0.42 -0.40 -9.70
CA PHE A 84 0.53 -1.47 -10.02
C PHE A 84 1.70 -1.58 -9.04
N SER A 85 1.90 -0.58 -8.16
CA SER A 85 2.90 -0.65 -7.09
C SER A 85 2.55 -1.69 -6.01
N ILE A 86 1.30 -2.15 -5.96
CA ILE A 86 0.83 -3.12 -4.97
C ILE A 86 1.02 -4.53 -5.54
N PRO A 87 1.91 -5.38 -4.97
CA PRO A 87 2.22 -6.69 -5.53
C PRO A 87 1.15 -7.76 -5.26
N TYR A 88 0.17 -7.47 -4.40
CA TYR A 88 -0.87 -8.42 -4.01
C TYR A 88 -2.19 -8.12 -4.73
N TYR A 89 -2.61 -9.00 -5.66
CA TYR A 89 -3.81 -8.81 -6.47
C TYR A 89 -5.08 -8.56 -5.63
N THR A 90 -5.32 -9.37 -4.58
CA THR A 90 -6.49 -9.24 -3.70
C THR A 90 -6.53 -7.89 -2.98
N LEU A 91 -5.37 -7.37 -2.59
CA LEU A 91 -5.26 -6.05 -1.98
C LEU A 91 -5.54 -4.95 -3.00
N THR A 92 -5.01 -5.07 -4.22
CA THR A 92 -5.29 -4.12 -5.29
C THR A 92 -6.77 -4.10 -5.68
N PHE A 93 -7.45 -5.25 -5.68
CA PHE A 93 -8.90 -5.33 -5.92
C PHE A 93 -9.69 -4.63 -4.80
N SER A 94 -9.33 -4.89 -3.54
CA SER A 94 -9.97 -4.25 -2.38
C SER A 94 -9.83 -2.73 -2.41
N ILE A 95 -8.64 -2.22 -2.77
CA ILE A 95 -8.38 -0.77 -2.90
C ILE A 95 -9.19 -0.15 -4.04
N ARG A 96 -9.46 -0.88 -5.13
CA ARG A 96 -10.31 -0.39 -6.23
C ARG A 96 -11.77 -0.26 -5.82
N ILE A 97 -12.31 -1.23 -5.10
CA ILE A 97 -13.68 -1.12 -4.54
C ILE A 97 -13.76 0.06 -3.56
N LEU A 98 -12.76 0.20 -2.67
CA LEU A 98 -12.69 1.35 -1.77
C LEU A 98 -12.63 2.67 -2.54
N ARG A 99 -11.92 2.74 -3.67
CA ARG A 99 -11.86 3.94 -4.51
C ARG A 99 -13.23 4.33 -5.04
N LEU A 100 -14.01 3.38 -5.55
CA LEU A 100 -15.39 3.64 -6.01
C LEU A 100 -16.25 4.19 -4.86
N PHE A 101 -16.10 3.63 -3.66
CA PHE A 101 -16.77 4.14 -2.46
C PHE A 101 -16.36 5.58 -2.12
N PHE A 102 -15.07 5.90 -2.15
CA PHE A 102 -14.58 7.26 -1.91
C PHE A 102 -15.00 8.26 -3.00
N ILE A 103 -15.04 7.84 -4.26
CA ILE A 103 -15.55 8.67 -5.36
C ILE A 103 -17.03 9.01 -5.14
N ALA A 104 -17.84 8.03 -4.72
CA ALA A 104 -19.25 8.25 -4.39
C ALA A 104 -19.41 9.22 -3.19
N LEU A 105 -18.63 9.03 -2.12
CA LEU A 105 -18.65 9.94 -0.96
C LEU A 105 -18.19 11.35 -1.32
N ALA A 106 -17.15 11.49 -2.13
CA ALA A 106 -16.65 12.78 -2.61
C ALA A 106 -17.67 13.49 -3.50
N SER A 107 -18.41 12.74 -4.33
CA SER A 107 -19.46 13.30 -5.17
C SER A 107 -20.66 13.78 -4.35
N ALA A 108 -21.09 13.01 -3.35
CA ALA A 108 -22.26 13.33 -2.54
C ALA A 108 -22.00 14.44 -1.50
N PHE A 109 -20.84 14.40 -0.84
CA PHE A 109 -20.54 15.27 0.32
C PHE A 109 -19.24 16.09 0.16
N GLY A 110 -18.62 16.07 -1.02
CA GLY A 110 -17.37 16.78 -1.26
C GLY A 110 -16.22 16.30 -0.37
N PHE A 111 -15.36 17.24 0.02
CA PHE A 111 -14.23 16.96 0.91
C PHE A 111 -14.65 16.38 2.26
N PHE A 112 -15.79 16.80 2.80
CA PHE A 112 -16.32 16.28 4.06
C PHE A 112 -16.59 14.77 3.98
N GLY A 113 -17.16 14.29 2.88
CA GLY A 113 -17.37 12.86 2.63
C GLY A 113 -16.08 12.05 2.65
N ILE A 114 -15.00 12.60 2.07
CA ILE A 114 -13.68 11.95 2.07
C ILE A 114 -13.15 11.82 3.50
N VAL A 115 -13.22 12.89 4.30
CA VAL A 115 -12.76 12.86 5.70
C VAL A 115 -13.53 11.84 6.52
N VAL A 116 -14.87 11.83 6.41
CA VAL A 116 -15.71 10.84 7.11
C VAL A 116 -15.40 9.42 6.64
N GLY A 117 -15.25 9.20 5.33
CA GLY A 117 -14.87 7.90 4.77
C GLY A 117 -13.52 7.40 5.29
N LEU A 118 -12.53 8.29 5.44
CA LEU A 118 -11.22 7.95 6.01
C LEU A 118 -11.32 7.57 7.49
N LEU A 119 -12.16 8.28 8.27
CA LEU A 119 -12.41 7.93 9.67
C LEU A 119 -13.09 6.57 9.82
N LEU A 120 -14.12 6.30 9.00
CA LEU A 120 -14.81 5.01 8.98
C LEU A 120 -13.87 3.86 8.58
N LEU A 121 -13.04 4.08 7.56
CA LEU A 121 -12.03 3.12 7.14
C LEU A 121 -11.02 2.87 8.26
N GLY A 122 -10.50 3.92 8.90
CA GLY A 122 -9.57 3.82 10.01
C GLY A 122 -10.16 3.04 11.19
N HIS A 123 -11.40 3.36 11.58
CA HIS A 123 -12.13 2.63 12.62
C HIS A 123 -12.27 1.14 12.26
N HIS A 124 -12.67 0.83 11.02
CA HIS A 124 -12.79 -0.55 10.56
C HIS A 124 -11.45 -1.29 10.67
N LEU A 125 -10.35 -0.70 10.20
CA LEU A 125 -9.02 -1.32 10.25
C LEU A 125 -8.53 -1.58 11.69
N VAL A 126 -8.83 -0.70 12.65
CA VAL A 126 -8.49 -0.91 14.07
C VAL A 126 -9.29 -2.07 14.68
N SER A 127 -10.55 -2.24 14.26
CA SER A 127 -11.42 -3.30 14.78
C SER A 127 -11.06 -4.71 14.28
N LEU A 128 -10.38 -4.80 13.13
CA LEU A 128 -10.03 -6.07 12.51
C LEU A 128 -8.94 -6.82 13.28
N LYS A 129 -9.15 -8.13 13.42
CA LYS A 129 -8.17 -9.08 13.98
C LYS A 129 -7.96 -10.23 12.99
N SER A 130 -6.70 -10.55 12.70
CA SER A 130 -6.30 -11.72 11.92
C SER A 130 -5.68 -12.75 12.86
N MET A 131 -6.34 -13.90 13.01
CA MET A 131 -5.93 -14.97 13.93
C MET A 131 -5.56 -14.45 15.34
N GLY A 132 -6.41 -13.58 15.89
CA GLY A 132 -6.23 -12.99 17.22
C GLY A 132 -5.22 -11.82 17.30
N VAL A 133 -4.51 -11.51 16.21
CA VAL A 133 -3.59 -10.36 16.14
C VAL A 133 -4.30 -9.16 15.51
N PRO A 134 -4.28 -7.97 16.13
CA PRO A 134 -4.85 -6.75 15.53
C PRO A 134 -4.24 -6.45 14.16
N PHE A 135 -5.05 -6.07 13.18
CA PHE A 135 -4.60 -5.84 11.79
C PHE A 135 -3.56 -4.72 11.70
N LEU A 136 -3.75 -3.63 12.46
CA LEU A 136 -2.82 -2.50 12.51
C LEU A 136 -1.64 -2.72 13.47
N SER A 137 -1.47 -3.94 13.98
CA SER A 137 -0.33 -4.23 14.83
C SER A 137 0.96 -4.16 14.00
N PRO A 138 2.00 -3.45 14.47
CA PRO A 138 2.21 -2.99 15.84
C PRO A 138 2.02 -1.48 16.07
N VAL A 139 1.44 -0.77 15.10
CA VAL A 139 1.10 0.66 15.23
C VAL A 139 -0.05 0.83 16.21
N SER A 140 -1.06 -0.04 16.13
CA SER A 140 -2.18 -0.10 17.07
C SER A 140 -2.53 -1.57 17.38
N PRO A 141 -2.41 -2.03 18.64
CA PRO A 141 -1.87 -1.33 19.80
C PRO A 141 -0.36 -1.12 19.67
N LEU A 142 0.13 0.03 20.19
CA LEU A 142 1.55 0.35 20.14
C LEU A 142 2.35 -0.68 20.95
N ARG A 143 3.23 -1.40 20.27
CA ARG A 143 4.11 -2.39 20.92
C ARG A 143 5.58 -1.97 20.76
N PRO A 144 6.45 -2.24 21.74
CA PRO A 144 7.89 -2.00 21.61
C PRO A 144 8.56 -3.03 20.70
N GLY A 145 9.65 -2.62 20.04
CA GLY A 145 10.50 -3.49 19.20
C GLY A 145 10.15 -3.51 17.72
N ASN A 146 9.55 -2.44 17.18
CA ASN A 146 8.99 -2.39 15.84
C ASN A 146 9.62 -1.32 14.94
N ALA A 147 10.95 -1.22 14.95
CA ALA A 147 11.68 -0.35 14.02
C ALA A 147 11.34 -0.68 12.54
N ASP A 148 11.05 -1.95 12.25
CA ASP A 148 10.67 -2.47 10.93
C ASP A 148 9.42 -1.84 10.30
N VAL A 149 8.59 -1.10 11.03
CA VAL A 149 7.34 -0.52 10.50
C VAL A 149 7.59 0.66 9.57
N ILE A 150 8.51 1.54 9.94
CA ILE A 150 8.79 2.78 9.19
C ILE A 150 10.03 2.58 8.33
N LEU A 151 11.11 2.07 8.93
CA LEU A 151 12.37 1.84 8.26
C LEU A 151 12.91 0.48 8.68
N ARG A 152 12.93 -0.49 7.76
CA ARG A 152 13.50 -1.80 8.05
C ARG A 152 15.02 -1.67 8.29
N PRO A 153 15.51 -1.89 9.52
CA PRO A 153 16.94 -1.93 9.80
C PRO A 153 17.59 -3.14 9.12
N ILE A 154 18.90 -3.08 8.97
CA ILE A 154 19.68 -4.14 8.32
C ILE A 154 19.51 -5.45 9.12
N PRO A 155 19.42 -6.63 8.48
CA PRO A 155 19.05 -7.88 9.17
C PRO A 155 19.87 -8.20 10.43
N PHE A 156 21.13 -7.79 10.51
CA PHE A 156 21.99 -8.05 11.66
C PHE A 156 21.63 -7.27 12.93
N MET A 157 20.92 -6.15 12.83
CA MET A 157 20.47 -5.37 13.99
C MET A 157 19.12 -5.86 14.55
N GLN A 158 18.51 -6.85 13.91
CA GLN A 158 17.18 -7.37 14.27
C GLN A 158 17.24 -8.51 15.30
N GLU A 159 17.77 -8.22 16.49
CA GLU A 159 17.97 -9.23 17.54
C GLU A 159 16.66 -9.80 18.12
N ARG A 160 15.63 -8.96 18.22
CA ARG A 160 14.33 -9.30 18.81
C ARG A 160 13.30 -9.64 17.74
N ARG A 161 12.43 -10.60 18.04
CA ARG A 161 11.25 -10.90 17.20
C ARG A 161 10.17 -9.85 17.42
N PRO A 162 9.30 -9.63 16.42
CA PRO A 162 8.16 -8.74 16.60
C PRO A 162 7.26 -9.20 17.75
N THR A 163 6.91 -8.27 18.62
CA THR A 163 6.18 -8.56 19.89
C THR A 163 4.70 -8.87 19.66
N PHE A 164 4.17 -8.58 18.47
CA PHE A 164 2.72 -8.62 18.22
C PHE A 164 2.08 -10.00 18.18
N MET A 165 2.88 -11.04 18.00
CA MET A 165 2.42 -12.43 17.82
C MET A 165 2.39 -13.23 19.14
N GLY A 166 2.73 -12.61 20.28
CA GLY A 166 2.70 -13.29 21.59
C GLY A 166 3.72 -14.43 21.74
N LEU A 167 4.89 -14.30 21.09
CA LEU A 167 5.86 -15.39 20.95
C LEU A 167 6.50 -15.82 22.28
N LEU A 168 6.54 -17.13 22.52
CA LEU A 168 7.25 -17.74 23.65
C LEU A 168 8.77 -17.49 23.62
N ASN A 169 9.35 -17.34 22.43
CA ASN A 169 10.76 -17.02 22.23
C ASN A 169 10.90 -15.63 21.60
N LYS A 170 11.36 -14.66 22.39
CA LYS A 170 11.51 -13.26 21.99
C LYS A 170 12.78 -12.97 21.17
N GLN A 171 13.78 -13.85 21.20
CA GLN A 171 15.05 -13.62 20.49
C GLN A 171 15.02 -14.21 19.08
N LYS A 172 15.06 -13.36 18.05
CA LYS A 172 15.12 -13.76 16.64
C LYS A 172 16.45 -14.42 16.33
N GLN A 173 17.53 -13.80 16.80
CA GLN A 173 18.91 -14.18 16.55
C GLN A 173 19.78 -13.98 17.80
N SER A 174 21.03 -14.46 17.77
CA SER A 174 22.04 -14.12 18.79
C SER A 174 22.38 -12.63 18.73
N LEU A 175 22.74 -12.05 19.88
CA LEU A 175 23.19 -10.65 20.00
C LEU A 175 24.36 -10.36 19.04
N VAL A 176 25.26 -11.32 18.87
CA VAL A 176 26.35 -11.24 17.90
C VAL A 176 26.03 -12.16 16.72
N GLN A 177 25.88 -11.56 15.54
CA GLN A 177 25.65 -12.30 14.29
C GLN A 177 26.90 -12.48 13.45
N ARG A 178 27.89 -11.58 13.60
CA ARG A 178 29.12 -11.56 12.81
C ARG A 178 30.35 -11.78 13.71
N PRO A 179 30.55 -12.99 14.28
CA PRO A 179 31.75 -13.30 15.06
C PRO A 179 33.06 -13.06 14.28
N TRP A 180 33.02 -13.18 12.96
CA TRP A 180 34.18 -13.07 12.08
C TRP A 180 34.53 -11.63 11.69
N ASP A 181 33.72 -10.64 12.10
CA ASP A 181 33.98 -9.24 11.77
C ASP A 181 35.06 -8.69 12.71
N VAL A 182 36.20 -8.32 12.11
CA VAL A 182 37.44 -7.89 12.79
C VAL A 182 37.22 -6.62 13.61
N ASN A 183 36.24 -5.80 13.24
CA ASN A 183 35.91 -4.55 13.93
C ASN A 183 34.95 -4.75 15.11
N THR A 184 34.54 -5.98 15.43
CA THR A 184 33.67 -6.23 16.58
C THR A 184 34.48 -6.15 17.88
N PRO A 185 34.12 -5.29 18.86
CA PRO A 185 34.81 -5.22 20.14
C PRO A 185 34.93 -6.59 20.81
N THR A 186 36.12 -6.95 21.29
CA THR A 186 36.42 -8.26 21.89
C THR A 186 35.50 -8.60 23.07
N GLU A 187 35.11 -7.59 23.87
CA GLU A 187 34.15 -7.72 24.98
C GLU A 187 32.80 -8.32 24.53
N ILE A 188 32.36 -7.97 23.32
CA ILE A 188 31.08 -8.44 22.75
C ILE A 188 31.21 -9.89 22.24
N GLN A 189 32.38 -10.28 21.71
CA GLN A 189 32.64 -11.67 21.30
C GLN A 189 32.63 -12.64 22.49
N LEU A 190 33.14 -12.20 23.65
CA LEU A 190 33.18 -13.00 24.88
C LEU A 190 31.79 -13.33 25.46
N LEU A 191 30.75 -12.57 25.10
CA LEU A 191 29.37 -12.82 25.53
C LEU A 191 28.67 -13.95 24.75
N GLN A 192 29.24 -14.40 23.62
CA GLN A 192 28.66 -15.47 22.81
C GLN A 192 28.42 -16.80 23.56
N PRO A 193 29.37 -17.37 24.32
CA PRO A 193 29.14 -18.60 25.09
C PRO A 193 28.04 -18.45 26.16
N TYR A 194 27.93 -17.28 26.79
CA TYR A 194 26.89 -16.99 27.80
C TYR A 194 25.47 -17.01 27.19
N THR A 195 25.30 -16.50 25.96
CA THR A 195 23.99 -16.54 25.28
C THR A 195 23.53 -17.97 24.94
N LYS A 196 24.45 -18.87 24.58
CA LYS A 196 24.12 -20.29 24.32
C LYS A 196 23.77 -21.04 25.61
N SER A 197 24.45 -20.74 26.72
CA SER A 197 24.19 -21.36 28.04
C SER A 197 22.82 -20.93 28.62
N SER A 198 22.47 -19.64 28.55
CA SER A 198 21.17 -19.12 28.98
C SER A 198 20.00 -19.79 28.25
N LYS A 199 20.12 -20.00 26.93
CA LYS A 199 19.10 -20.72 26.13
C LYS A 199 18.89 -22.16 26.59
N LYS A 200 19.95 -22.87 27.00
CA LYS A 200 19.85 -24.23 27.58
C LYS A 200 19.18 -24.24 28.96
N LEU A 201 19.43 -23.24 29.80
CA LEU A 201 18.82 -23.14 31.13
C LEU A 201 17.32 -22.87 31.07
N HIS A 202 16.89 -21.95 30.19
CA HIS A 202 15.46 -21.66 30.00
C HIS A 202 14.70 -22.79 29.29
N SER A 203 15.35 -23.61 28.46
CA SER A 203 14.70 -24.79 27.88
C SER A 203 14.50 -25.92 28.89
N LYS A 204 15.44 -26.10 29.85
CA LYS A 204 15.30 -27.06 30.95
C LYS A 204 14.18 -26.68 31.92
N ARG A 205 14.05 -25.40 32.28
CA ARG A 205 12.97 -24.91 33.17
C ARG A 205 11.56 -24.98 32.59
N LYS A 206 11.40 -25.13 31.27
CA LYS A 206 10.09 -25.31 30.61
C LYS A 206 9.71 -26.79 30.42
N LYS A 207 10.61 -27.72 30.74
CA LYS A 207 10.41 -29.17 30.59
C LYS A 207 10.22 -29.90 31.93
N ALA A 208 10.25 -29.17 33.04
CA ALA A 208 9.89 -29.62 34.39
C ALA A 208 8.65 -28.84 34.82
#